data_AF-A0A0C9UBJ5-F1
#
_entry.id   AF-A0A0C9UBJ5-F1
#
_cell.length_a   1.000
_cell.length_b   1.000
_cell.length_c   1.000
_cell.angle_alpha   90.00
_cell.angle_beta   90.00
_cell.angle_gamma   90.00
#
_symmetry.space_group_name_H-M   'P 1'
#
loop_
_entity.id
_entity.type
_entity.pdbx_description
1 polymer ?
#
loop_
_entity_poly.entity_id
_entity_poly.type
_entity_poly.pdbx_seq_one_letter_code
_entity_poly.pdbx_strand_id
1 'polypeptide(L)'
;MRNGVLPNGESQSLYYSDDHPTMPGYFKGMSRILEEHGFIEEAKLPASCEKFKCKDSKASCCCRQVLYNQPDFVGQKSALVELIEAHGHLVIFYPKFHCELNFIEQCWGAAKYDYRRLPLTQNEAQMDANIRQCLDNVDIVKMRRFANRSARFMDGYQRGLTGSQASWANKKYHGHRVLPESIMNDLEAAKVV
;
A
#
# COMPACT_ATOMS: atom_id res chain seq x y z
N MET A 1 -0.66 17.90 -12.58
CA MET A 1 -0.09 17.67 -11.24
C MET A 1 -0.55 18.81 -10.36
N ARG A 2 -0.89 18.59 -9.08
CA ARG A 2 -1.32 19.70 -8.22
C ARG A 2 -0.12 20.60 -7.88
N ASN A 3 -0.41 21.85 -7.55
CA ASN A 3 0.61 22.80 -7.11
C ASN A 3 1.19 22.35 -5.76
N GLY A 4 2.46 22.69 -5.54
CA GLY A 4 3.09 22.58 -4.23
C GLY A 4 2.67 23.72 -3.31
N VAL A 5 3.21 23.75 -2.10
CA VAL A 5 2.96 24.81 -1.11
C VAL A 5 4.29 25.32 -0.57
N LEU A 6 4.56 26.61 -0.78
CA LEU A 6 5.76 27.26 -0.28
C LEU A 6 5.75 27.38 1.26
N PRO A 7 6.90 27.59 1.91
CA PRO A 7 6.97 27.75 3.37
C PRO A 7 6.13 28.91 3.94
N ASN A 8 5.83 29.92 3.11
CA ASN A 8 4.96 31.04 3.45
C ASN A 8 3.45 30.73 3.30
N GLY A 9 3.10 29.52 2.86
CA GLY A 9 1.73 29.06 2.61
C GLY A 9 1.18 29.36 1.22
N GLU A 10 1.95 30.02 0.36
CA GLU A 10 1.51 30.34 -1.01
C GLU A 10 1.57 29.10 -1.92
N SER A 11 0.64 29.03 -2.89
CA SER A 11 0.60 27.97 -3.88
C SER A 11 1.79 28.09 -4.85
N GLN A 12 2.56 27.01 -4.98
CA GLN A 12 3.66 26.93 -5.95
C GLN A 12 3.23 26.19 -7.22
N SER A 13 3.16 26.89 -8.36
CA SER A 13 3.02 26.21 -9.65
C SER A 13 4.29 25.44 -10.00
N LEU A 14 4.15 24.17 -10.34
CA LEU A 14 5.26 23.32 -10.80
C LEU A 14 5.59 23.51 -12.29
N TYR A 15 4.73 24.23 -13.00
CA TYR A 15 4.85 24.54 -14.42
C TYR A 15 4.95 26.06 -14.61
N TYR A 16 5.66 26.49 -15.66
CA TYR A 16 5.63 27.87 -16.09
C TYR A 16 4.24 28.23 -16.64
N SER A 17 3.85 29.51 -16.51
CA SER A 17 2.59 30.01 -17.07
C SER A 17 2.55 29.88 -18.59
N ASP A 18 1.35 29.84 -19.16
CA ASP A 18 1.18 29.77 -20.62
C ASP A 18 1.70 31.04 -21.34
N ASP A 19 1.81 32.16 -20.62
CA ASP A 19 2.41 33.40 -21.12
C ASP A 19 3.95 33.46 -20.95
N HIS A 20 4.59 32.37 -20.50
CA HIS A 20 6.04 32.39 -20.25
C HIS A 20 6.82 32.57 -21.57
N PRO A 21 7.75 33.53 -21.66
CA PRO A 21 8.31 34.01 -22.92
C PRO A 21 9.06 32.94 -23.73
N THR A 22 9.60 31.92 -23.07
CA THR A 22 10.44 30.90 -23.71
C THR A 22 10.03 29.45 -23.42
N MET A 23 9.17 29.23 -22.44
CA MET A 23 8.88 27.89 -21.90
C MET A 23 7.43 27.77 -21.42
N PRO A 24 6.43 28.17 -22.24
CA PRO A 24 5.04 28.18 -21.82
C PRO A 24 4.53 26.77 -21.50
N GLY A 25 3.98 26.58 -20.30
CA GLY A 25 3.46 25.29 -19.85
C GLY A 25 4.51 24.20 -19.56
N TYR A 26 5.82 24.52 -19.63
CA TYR A 26 6.87 23.55 -19.33
C TYR A 26 7.01 23.32 -17.82
N PHE A 27 7.37 22.09 -17.45
CA PHE A 27 7.72 21.78 -16.07
C PHE A 27 9.00 22.50 -15.66
N LYS A 28 8.99 23.20 -14.52
CA LYS A 28 10.11 24.05 -14.07
C LYS A 28 11.39 23.28 -13.77
N GLY A 29 11.27 22.00 -13.40
CA GLY A 29 12.39 21.17 -12.97
C GLY A 29 12.68 21.30 -11.48
N MET A 30 13.26 20.26 -10.88
CA MET A 30 13.46 20.19 -9.42
C MET A 30 14.36 21.30 -8.87
N SER A 31 15.40 21.70 -9.63
CA SER A 31 16.33 22.76 -9.22
C SER A 31 15.60 24.11 -9.06
N ARG A 32 14.82 24.52 -10.06
CA ARG A 32 14.01 25.76 -9.98
C ARG A 32 12.96 25.72 -8.88
N ILE A 33 12.29 24.57 -8.72
CA ILE A 33 11.29 24.38 -7.66
C ILE A 33 11.94 24.51 -6.27
N LEU A 34 13.19 24.05 -6.09
CA LEU A 34 13.94 24.20 -4.84
C LEU A 34 14.41 25.65 -4.62
N GLU A 35 14.84 26.35 -5.66
CA GLU A 35 15.19 27.77 -5.55
C GLU A 35 13.99 28.60 -5.07
N GLU A 36 12.80 28.34 -5.61
CA GLU A 36 11.54 28.97 -5.19
C GLU A 36 11.19 28.66 -3.73
N HIS A 37 11.62 27.51 -3.20
CA HIS A 37 11.50 27.16 -1.78
C HIS A 37 12.59 27.79 -0.88
N GLY A 38 13.55 28.53 -1.45
CA GLY A 38 14.68 29.13 -0.72
C GLY A 38 15.89 28.21 -0.57
N PHE A 39 15.90 27.03 -1.18
CA PHE A 39 17.01 26.06 -1.13
C PHE A 39 18.00 26.30 -2.28
N ILE A 40 18.66 27.46 -2.26
CA ILE A 40 19.56 27.91 -3.34
C ILE A 40 20.80 27.02 -3.49
N GLU A 41 21.37 26.53 -2.39
CA GLU A 41 22.55 25.66 -2.45
C GLU A 41 22.18 24.24 -2.85
N GLU A 42 21.06 23.72 -2.35
CA GLU A 42 20.58 22.38 -2.70
C GLU A 42 20.09 22.31 -4.15
N ALA A 43 19.61 23.43 -4.73
CA ALA A 43 19.25 23.51 -6.13
C ALA A 43 20.45 23.28 -7.08
N LYS A 44 21.69 23.42 -6.59
CA LYS A 44 22.93 23.15 -7.35
C LYS A 44 23.35 21.67 -7.28
N LEU A 45 22.70 20.87 -6.45
CA LEU A 45 22.97 19.43 -6.36
C LEU A 45 22.59 18.73 -7.67
N PRO A 46 23.18 17.55 -7.95
CA PRO A 46 22.71 16.74 -9.07
C PRO A 46 21.21 16.46 -8.95
N ALA A 47 20.52 16.36 -10.09
CA ALA A 47 19.08 16.12 -10.12
C ALA A 47 18.69 14.85 -9.35
N SER A 48 19.50 13.78 -9.47
CA SER A 48 19.35 12.51 -8.77
C SER A 48 20.70 11.84 -8.51
N CYS A 49 20.79 11.04 -7.46
CA CYS A 49 21.90 10.11 -7.27
C CYS A 49 21.89 8.99 -8.32
N GLU A 50 23.04 8.33 -8.49
CA GLU A 50 23.18 7.20 -9.41
C GLU A 50 22.14 6.10 -9.12
N LYS A 51 21.49 5.60 -10.17
CA LYS A 51 20.43 4.57 -10.09
C LYS A 51 19.27 4.92 -9.15
N PHE A 52 19.05 6.20 -8.85
CA PHE A 52 18.04 6.69 -7.90
C PHE A 52 18.21 6.13 -6.47
N LYS A 53 19.44 5.75 -6.10
CA LYS A 53 19.76 5.22 -4.78
C LYS A 53 20.43 6.28 -3.91
N CYS A 54 19.65 6.94 -3.08
CA CYS A 54 20.18 7.82 -2.04
C CYS A 54 20.65 6.97 -0.85
N LYS A 55 21.84 7.27 -0.29
CA LYS A 55 22.39 6.50 0.84
C LYS A 55 21.55 6.64 2.11
N ASP A 56 20.98 7.81 2.33
CA ASP A 56 20.12 8.12 3.46
C ASP A 56 18.88 8.88 2.94
N SER A 57 17.71 8.46 3.46
CA SER A 57 16.42 9.12 3.26
C SER A 57 16.38 10.57 3.72
N LYS A 58 17.26 11.01 4.64
CA LYS A 58 17.32 12.38 5.13
C LYS A 58 18.46 13.21 4.52
N ALA A 59 19.26 12.62 3.62
CA ALA A 59 20.40 13.32 3.04
C ALA A 59 19.99 14.40 2.03
N SER A 60 20.74 15.50 2.01
CA SER A 60 20.74 16.51 0.97
C SER A 60 21.70 16.16 -0.17
N CYS A 61 21.58 14.94 -0.72
CA CYS A 61 22.52 14.42 -1.72
C CYS A 61 22.14 14.72 -3.18
N CYS A 62 20.88 15.05 -3.46
CA CYS A 62 20.38 15.40 -4.78
C CYS A 62 19.09 16.23 -4.67
N CYS A 63 18.77 17.00 -5.71
CA CYS A 63 17.54 17.81 -5.76
C CYS A 63 16.29 16.97 -5.46
N ARG A 64 16.21 15.77 -6.05
CA ARG A 64 15.09 14.84 -5.82
C ARG A 64 14.87 14.51 -4.35
N GLN A 65 15.94 14.21 -3.60
CA GLN A 65 15.81 13.79 -2.20
C GLN A 65 15.42 14.97 -1.30
N VAL A 66 16.00 16.14 -1.55
CA VAL A 66 15.65 17.37 -0.81
C VAL A 66 14.18 17.73 -1.04
N LEU A 67 13.72 17.68 -2.30
CA LEU A 67 12.35 17.98 -2.65
C LEU A 67 11.37 16.93 -2.08
N TYR A 68 11.71 15.65 -2.18
CA TYR A 68 10.90 14.56 -1.61
C TYR A 68 10.65 14.72 -0.11
N ASN A 69 11.61 15.30 0.61
CA ASN A 69 11.53 15.51 2.06
C ASN A 69 10.83 16.82 2.46
N GLN A 70 10.40 17.66 1.50
CA GLN A 70 9.67 18.87 1.83
C GLN A 70 8.29 18.55 2.40
N PRO A 71 7.78 19.34 3.37
CA PRO A 71 6.54 19.01 4.08
C PRO A 71 5.31 18.86 3.20
N ASP A 72 5.17 19.69 2.16
CA ASP A 72 4.06 19.66 1.21
C ASP A 72 4.11 18.40 0.34
N PHE A 73 5.30 17.98 -0.12
CA PHE A 73 5.48 16.73 -0.87
C PHE A 73 5.26 15.48 -0.01
N VAL A 74 5.74 15.46 1.24
CA VAL A 74 5.54 14.34 2.17
C VAL A 74 4.07 14.24 2.62
N GLY A 75 3.45 15.39 2.89
CA GLY A 75 2.06 15.48 3.34
C GLY A 75 1.03 15.24 2.23
N GLN A 76 1.45 15.26 0.96
CA GLN A 76 0.56 15.13 -0.18
C GLN A 76 -0.12 13.76 -0.20
N LYS A 77 -1.44 13.75 -0.02
CA LYS A 77 -2.26 12.56 -0.21
C LYS A 77 -2.41 12.24 -1.70
N SER A 78 -2.51 10.95 -2.02
CA SER A 78 -2.80 10.54 -3.40
C SER A 78 -4.23 10.93 -3.77
N ALA A 79 -4.50 11.13 -5.07
CA ALA A 79 -5.84 11.46 -5.54
C ALA A 79 -6.89 10.40 -5.13
N LEU A 80 -6.48 9.13 -5.06
CA LEU A 80 -7.34 8.04 -4.60
C LEU A 80 -7.70 8.20 -3.11
N VAL A 81 -6.70 8.52 -2.28
CA VAL A 81 -6.92 8.66 -0.83
C VAL A 81 -7.91 9.79 -0.56
N GLU A 82 -7.70 10.94 -1.19
CA GLU A 82 -8.59 12.09 -1.04
C GLU A 82 -10.00 11.83 -1.54
N LEU A 83 -10.14 11.17 -2.70
CA LEU A 83 -11.45 10.80 -3.22
C LEU A 83 -12.21 9.93 -2.21
N ILE A 84 -11.56 8.92 -1.66
CA ILE A 84 -12.19 7.98 -0.71
C ILE A 84 -12.53 8.69 0.61
N GLU A 85 -11.61 9.48 1.16
CA GLU A 85 -11.83 10.25 2.39
C GLU A 85 -12.93 11.32 2.23
N ALA A 86 -13.03 11.97 1.07
CA ALA A 86 -14.07 12.95 0.78
C ALA A 86 -15.48 12.33 0.78
N HIS A 87 -15.59 11.02 0.55
CA HIS A 87 -16.83 10.26 0.67
C HIS A 87 -17.04 9.67 2.08
N GLY A 88 -16.23 10.06 3.07
CA GLY A 88 -16.35 9.64 4.46
C GLY A 88 -15.82 8.23 4.74
N HIS A 89 -15.01 7.67 3.83
CA HIS A 89 -14.43 6.34 3.98
C HIS A 89 -12.98 6.37 4.46
N LEU A 90 -12.57 5.30 5.14
CA LEU A 90 -11.18 5.11 5.55
C LEU A 90 -10.40 4.38 4.45
N VAL A 91 -9.14 4.77 4.25
CA VAL A 91 -8.23 4.11 3.31
C VAL A 91 -7.20 3.30 4.10
N ILE A 92 -7.17 2.00 3.86
CA ILE A 92 -6.24 1.08 4.51
C ILE A 92 -5.36 0.46 3.42
N PHE A 93 -4.05 0.66 3.54
CA PHE A 93 -3.07 0.01 2.67
C PHE A 93 -2.57 -1.28 3.28
N TYR A 94 -2.66 -2.37 2.53
CA TYR A 94 -2.05 -3.64 2.92
C TYR A 94 -0.56 -3.65 2.58
N PRO A 95 0.29 -4.28 3.41
CA PRO A 95 1.67 -4.53 3.08
C PRO A 95 1.81 -5.30 1.76
N LYS A 96 2.81 -4.92 0.95
CA LYS A 96 3.07 -5.60 -0.33
C LYS A 96 3.48 -7.06 -0.07
N PHE A 97 3.01 -7.97 -0.92
CA PHE A 97 3.32 -9.40 -0.87
C PHE A 97 2.81 -10.16 0.37
N HIS A 98 1.83 -9.60 1.08
CA HIS A 98 1.21 -10.24 2.26
C HIS A 98 -0.29 -10.47 2.03
N CYS A 99 -0.63 -11.34 1.07
CA CYS A 99 -2.02 -11.61 0.68
C CYS A 99 -2.85 -12.25 1.81
N GLU A 100 -2.19 -12.93 2.75
CA GLU A 100 -2.79 -13.50 3.96
C GLU A 100 -3.41 -12.46 4.89
N LEU A 101 -3.00 -11.19 4.79
CA LEU A 101 -3.55 -10.08 5.59
C LEU A 101 -4.85 -9.52 5.00
N ASN A 102 -5.14 -9.81 3.73
CA ASN A 102 -6.36 -9.38 3.05
C ASN A 102 -7.36 -10.54 2.96
N PHE A 103 -8.36 -10.55 3.85
CA PHE A 103 -9.29 -11.68 3.94
C PHE A 103 -10.14 -11.89 2.68
N ILE A 104 -10.26 -10.88 1.80
CA ILE A 104 -10.98 -11.02 0.52
C ILE A 104 -10.34 -12.09 -0.38
N GLU A 105 -9.03 -12.31 -0.29
CA GLU A 105 -8.33 -13.35 -1.04
C GLU A 105 -8.85 -14.75 -0.68
N GLN A 106 -9.22 -14.96 0.58
CA GLN A 106 -9.85 -16.20 1.03
C GLN A 106 -11.30 -16.32 0.55
N CYS A 107 -12.04 -15.21 0.47
CA CYS A 107 -13.37 -15.18 -0.15
C CYS A 107 -13.28 -15.60 -1.62
N TRP A 108 -12.33 -15.03 -2.38
CA TRP A 108 -12.08 -15.43 -3.76
C TRP A 108 -11.66 -16.90 -3.87
N GLY A 109 -10.81 -17.39 -2.97
CA GLY A 109 -10.42 -18.79 -2.91
C GLY A 109 -11.60 -19.73 -2.71
N ALA A 110 -12.52 -19.39 -1.80
CA ALA A 110 -13.73 -20.16 -1.54
C ALA A 110 -14.68 -20.16 -2.74
N ALA A 111 -14.96 -18.98 -3.32
CA ALA A 111 -15.82 -18.86 -4.50
C ALA A 111 -15.24 -19.63 -5.70
N LYS A 112 -13.92 -19.56 -5.93
CA LYS A 112 -13.24 -20.33 -6.98
C LYS A 112 -13.30 -21.83 -6.74
N TYR A 113 -13.20 -22.27 -5.48
CA TYR A 113 -13.34 -23.69 -5.14
C TYR A 113 -14.73 -24.21 -5.50
N ASP A 114 -15.78 -23.47 -5.14
CA ASP A 114 -17.16 -23.82 -5.49
C ASP A 114 -17.38 -23.79 -7.00
N TYR A 115 -16.88 -22.77 -7.69
CA TYR A 115 -16.98 -22.65 -9.15
C TYR A 115 -16.33 -23.83 -9.88
N ARG A 116 -15.15 -24.27 -9.44
CA ARG A 116 -14.43 -25.42 -10.05
C ARG A 116 -15.15 -26.76 -9.89
N ARG A 117 -16.16 -26.84 -9.04
CA ARG A 117 -17.01 -28.04 -8.86
C ARG A 117 -18.24 -28.02 -9.76
N LEU A 118 -18.52 -26.90 -10.42
CA LEU A 118 -19.61 -26.79 -11.38
C LEU A 118 -19.21 -27.45 -12.72
N PRO A 119 -20.20 -27.85 -13.54
CA PRO A 119 -19.95 -28.25 -14.91
C PRO A 119 -19.27 -27.14 -15.72
N LEU A 120 -18.55 -27.54 -16.78
CA LEU A 120 -17.95 -26.61 -17.74
C LEU A 120 -19.04 -25.74 -18.38
N THR A 121 -18.75 -24.44 -18.44
CA THR A 121 -19.64 -23.44 -19.04
C THR A 121 -19.50 -23.43 -20.55
N GLN A 122 -20.61 -23.22 -21.26
CA GLN A 122 -20.65 -23.17 -22.72
C GLN A 122 -20.44 -21.76 -23.29
N ASN A 123 -20.73 -20.72 -22.49
CA ASN A 123 -20.60 -19.33 -22.88
C ASN A 123 -20.33 -18.43 -21.67
N GLU A 124 -19.99 -17.18 -21.97
CA GLU A 124 -19.64 -16.17 -20.97
C GLU A 124 -20.81 -15.81 -20.05
N ALA A 125 -22.05 -15.73 -20.56
CA ALA A 125 -23.22 -15.42 -19.74
C ALA A 125 -23.47 -16.48 -18.66
N GLN A 126 -23.28 -17.76 -19.00
CA GLN A 126 -23.35 -18.85 -18.03
C GLN A 126 -22.20 -18.77 -17.02
N MET A 127 -21.00 -18.42 -17.47
CA MET A 127 -19.84 -18.22 -16.59
C MET A 127 -20.07 -17.07 -15.60
N ASP A 128 -20.57 -15.91 -16.05
CA ASP A 128 -20.87 -14.76 -15.18
C ASP A 128 -21.94 -15.13 -14.13
N ALA A 129 -23.02 -15.80 -14.54
CA ALA A 129 -24.07 -16.27 -13.63
C ALA A 129 -23.52 -17.23 -12.56
N ASN A 130 -22.70 -18.20 -12.98
CA ASN A 130 -22.06 -19.15 -12.07
C ASN A 130 -21.08 -18.46 -11.11
N ILE A 131 -20.28 -17.49 -11.58
CA ILE A 131 -19.36 -16.73 -10.73
C ILE A 131 -20.14 -15.95 -9.66
N ARG A 132 -21.20 -15.25 -10.04
CA ARG A 132 -22.06 -14.51 -9.09
C ARG A 132 -22.66 -15.44 -8.03
N GLN A 133 -23.23 -16.57 -8.46
CA GLN A 133 -23.78 -17.56 -7.53
C GLN A 133 -22.73 -18.10 -6.56
N CYS A 134 -21.52 -18.41 -7.03
CA CYS A 134 -20.43 -18.87 -6.17
C CYS A 134 -19.95 -17.80 -5.19
N LEU A 135 -19.99 -16.52 -5.58
CA LEU A 135 -19.68 -15.41 -4.69
C LEU A 135 -20.75 -15.24 -3.60
N ASP A 136 -22.02 -15.31 -3.96
CA ASP A 136 -23.14 -15.22 -3.00
C ASP A 136 -23.14 -16.37 -1.98
N ASN A 137 -22.59 -17.53 -2.35
CA ASN A 137 -22.42 -18.70 -1.46
C ASN A 137 -21.29 -18.54 -0.42
N VAL A 138 -20.49 -17.47 -0.51
CA VAL A 138 -19.54 -17.11 0.54
C VAL A 138 -20.30 -16.41 1.66
N ASP A 139 -20.88 -17.21 2.56
CA ASP A 139 -21.68 -16.66 3.66
C ASP A 139 -20.87 -15.77 4.63
N ILE A 140 -21.59 -14.95 5.40
CA ILE A 140 -21.01 -14.03 6.38
C ILE A 140 -20.20 -14.75 7.47
N VAL A 141 -20.51 -16.01 7.78
CA VAL A 141 -19.78 -16.80 8.79
C VAL A 141 -18.41 -17.18 8.25
N LYS A 142 -18.31 -17.60 6.98
CA LYS A 142 -17.03 -17.82 6.28
C LYS A 142 -16.21 -16.52 6.23
N MET A 143 -16.83 -15.41 5.81
CA MET A 143 -16.15 -14.10 5.76
C MET A 143 -15.56 -13.70 7.11
N ARG A 144 -16.33 -13.84 8.20
CA ARG A 144 -15.85 -13.57 9.56
C ARG A 144 -14.69 -14.49 9.97
N ARG A 145 -14.74 -15.78 9.62
CA ARG A 145 -13.64 -16.72 9.87
C ARG A 145 -12.38 -16.33 9.10
N PHE A 146 -12.51 -15.90 7.86
CA PHE A 146 -11.38 -15.41 7.05
C PHE A 146 -10.77 -14.14 7.63
N ALA A 147 -11.59 -13.17 8.03
CA ALA A 147 -11.14 -11.96 8.71
C ALA A 147 -10.37 -12.28 10.01
N ASN A 148 -10.90 -13.18 10.84
CA ASN A 148 -10.23 -13.64 12.06
C ASN A 148 -8.90 -14.35 11.76
N ARG A 149 -8.79 -15.07 10.64
CA ARG A 149 -7.52 -15.68 10.21
C ARG A 149 -6.50 -14.60 9.83
N SER A 150 -6.89 -13.61 9.03
CA SER A 150 -6.01 -12.50 8.67
C SER A 150 -5.57 -11.69 9.90
N ALA A 151 -6.46 -11.49 10.88
CA ALA A 151 -6.12 -10.86 12.16
C ALA A 151 -5.05 -11.63 12.95
N ARG A 152 -5.08 -12.97 12.93
CA ARG A 152 -4.07 -13.80 13.60
C ARG A 152 -2.73 -13.78 12.87
N PHE A 153 -2.73 -13.68 11.53
CA PHE A 153 -1.49 -13.40 10.80
C PHE A 153 -0.91 -12.03 11.17
N MET A 154 -1.76 -11.00 11.27
CA MET A 154 -1.33 -9.66 11.74
C MET A 154 -0.70 -9.72 13.15
N ASP A 155 -1.35 -10.37 14.11
CA ASP A 155 -0.81 -10.56 15.47
C ASP A 155 0.52 -11.33 15.45
N GLY A 156 0.63 -12.40 14.65
CA GLY A 156 1.88 -13.14 14.47
C GLY A 156 3.02 -12.26 13.95
N TYR A 157 2.78 -11.45 12.92
CA TYR A 157 3.79 -10.55 12.37
C TYR A 157 4.16 -9.41 13.33
N GLN A 158 3.20 -8.87 14.08
CA GLN A 158 3.48 -7.88 15.13
C GLN A 158 4.40 -8.45 16.24
N ARG A 159 4.36 -9.76 16.47
CA ARG A 159 5.24 -10.49 17.40
C ARG A 159 6.56 -10.94 16.77
N GLY A 160 6.82 -10.59 15.51
CA GLY A 160 8.06 -10.91 14.81
C GLY A 160 8.10 -12.30 14.17
N LEU A 161 6.96 -13.00 14.04
CA LEU A 161 6.93 -14.30 13.38
C LEU A 161 7.19 -14.19 11.88
N THR A 162 7.86 -15.19 11.30
CA THR A 162 7.97 -15.36 9.85
C THR A 162 6.65 -15.85 9.24
N GLY A 163 6.53 -15.83 7.92
CA GLY A 163 5.34 -16.35 7.23
C GLY A 163 5.07 -17.85 7.51
N SER A 164 6.13 -18.67 7.58
CA SER A 164 6.02 -20.09 7.93
C SER A 164 5.55 -20.28 9.38
N GLN A 165 6.16 -19.55 10.32
CA GLN A 165 5.80 -19.58 11.74
C GLN A 165 4.35 -19.10 11.97
N ALA A 166 3.95 -17.98 11.36
CA ALA A 166 2.61 -17.44 11.48
C ALA A 166 1.56 -18.40 10.88
N SER A 167 1.88 -19.08 9.78
CA SER A 167 1.01 -20.10 9.17
C SER A 167 0.83 -21.31 10.09
N TRP A 168 1.92 -21.80 10.68
CA TRP A 168 1.88 -22.88 11.66
C TRP A 168 1.07 -22.50 12.91
N ALA A 169 1.31 -21.30 13.45
CA ALA A 169 0.59 -20.79 14.61
C ALA A 169 -0.92 -20.66 14.33
N ASN A 170 -1.28 -20.17 13.14
CA ASN A 170 -2.67 -20.08 12.71
C ASN A 170 -3.37 -21.45 12.65
N LYS A 171 -2.64 -22.51 12.32
CA LYS A 171 -3.16 -23.89 12.29
C LYS A 171 -3.30 -24.47 13.69
N LYS A 172 -2.28 -24.30 14.55
CA LYS A 172 -2.28 -24.80 15.93
C LYS A 172 -3.35 -24.11 16.78
N TYR A 173 -3.42 -22.78 16.71
CA TYR A 173 -4.30 -21.95 17.54
C TYR A 173 -5.55 -21.48 16.79
N HIS A 174 -6.13 -22.33 15.94
CA HIS A 174 -7.29 -21.97 15.10
C HIS A 174 -8.55 -21.59 15.87
N GLY A 175 -8.71 -22.10 17.09
CA GLY A 175 -9.82 -21.76 18.00
C GLY A 175 -9.56 -20.55 18.89
N HIS A 176 -8.33 -20.03 18.92
CA HIS A 176 -7.96 -18.92 19.81
C HIS A 176 -8.01 -17.62 19.03
N ARG A 177 -8.46 -16.54 19.69
CA ARG A 177 -8.51 -15.20 19.08
C ARG A 177 -7.16 -14.47 19.10
N VAL A 178 -6.24 -14.90 19.97
CA VAL A 178 -4.92 -14.28 20.18
C VAL A 178 -3.89 -15.40 20.37
N LEU A 179 -2.66 -15.17 19.89
CA LEU A 179 -1.56 -16.11 20.14
C LEU A 179 -1.11 -16.03 21.61
N PRO A 180 -0.79 -17.18 22.25
CA PRO A 180 -0.32 -17.17 23.63
C PRO A 180 1.04 -16.46 23.74
N GLU A 181 1.36 -15.94 24.92
CA GLU A 181 2.69 -15.34 25.19
C GLU A 181 3.82 -16.38 25.01
N SER A 182 3.52 -17.66 25.24
CA SER A 182 4.45 -18.78 25.04
C SER A 182 4.76 -19.12 23.58
N ILE A 183 4.24 -18.37 22.61
CA ILE A 183 4.30 -18.74 21.18
C ILE A 183 5.72 -18.99 20.66
N MET A 184 6.72 -18.25 21.14
CA MET A 184 8.11 -18.45 20.74
C MET A 184 8.64 -19.81 21.21
N ASN A 185 8.39 -20.16 22.48
CA ASN A 185 8.76 -21.46 23.03
C ASN A 185 8.04 -22.60 22.29
N ASP A 186 6.77 -22.38 21.94
CA ASP A 186 5.96 -23.34 21.17
C ASP A 186 6.53 -23.58 19.76
N LEU A 187 7.07 -22.53 19.11
CA LEU A 187 7.70 -22.62 17.80
C LEU A 187 9.06 -23.33 17.85
N GLU A 188 9.87 -23.01 18.85
CA GLU A 188 11.16 -23.68 19.10
C GLU A 188 10.98 -25.17 19.36
N ALA A 189 10.03 -25.53 20.24
CA ALA A 189 9.70 -26.92 20.54
C ALA A 189 9.21 -27.67 19.29
N ALA A 190 8.47 -26.99 18.42
CA ALA A 190 7.96 -27.53 17.16
C ALA A 190 8.98 -27.48 16.01
N LYS A 191 10.17 -26.89 16.22
CA LYS A 191 11.23 -26.71 15.22
C LYS A 191 10.75 -26.02 13.94
N VAL A 192 9.88 -25.02 14.08
CA VAL A 192 9.34 -24.25 12.96
C VAL A 192 10.30 -23.09 12.65
N VAL A 193 11.05 -23.24 11.56
CA VAL A 193 11.94 -22.21 11.00
C VAL A 193 11.13 -21.13 10.29
#